data_AF-A0A1W9UYW7-F1
#
_entry.id   AF-A0A1W9UYW7-F1
#
_cell.length_a   1.000
_cell.length_b   1.000
_cell.length_c   1.000
_cell.angle_alpha   90.00
_cell.angle_beta   90.00
_cell.angle_gamma   90.00
#
_symmetry.space_group_name_H-M   'P 1'
#
loop_
_entity.id
_entity.type
_entity.pdbx_description
1 polymer ?
#
loop_
_entity_poly.entity_id
_entity_poly.type
_entity_poly.pdbx_seq_one_letter_code
_entity_poly.pdbx_strand_id
1 'polypeptide(L)'
;MTKKLSVSILLAGLLLIALFSVSNQLQLWAQEPELKKSRPLPPVSQPFTDEAQSQIAADAQSVSSPYPLYGSGDFFLPPYLSDNDRMGYNKTSDHDTAPLKPGWYHGWSTMDNPPHPGGAEFGQTIYFNITGVSRCHSATRHSQILANISDADLISRAQANPGAMWMIGNEPDSYFNGSPIHPHLYAELYHHYYTLIKNADPDAKIAMGSVVQPSPKRMEYLDKVLTHYQATYTETLKTDLWGIHLYRLNEAPCDGGWGAAIPPDSSGYGWHVNFSASDILNLSKIEQSVRDFRQWMYDRGYGDVPLIVTEYGVLPPPSYSGFSDAAAAQFLEDTFNMLLTATDSTTGLPADGHRLVQLWSWFSTDHAPPAGYFKYGGDLFTSGGNLTVIGQRFQQMAAAHYTPYVDLQPAPPATLIASSRAITVSAYIQNRGNISAANVMAAVSIVDPANGLTLSQRTLNMGTIERRYAGTSPQIAHTWQFTLSFPPTITPPITSCRSALTGGKWIT
;
A
#
# COMPACT_ATOMS: atom_id res chain seq x y z
N MET A 1 54.67 45.67 25.63
CA MET A 1 54.87 45.59 27.10
C MET A 1 53.65 44.85 27.63
N THR A 2 53.62 43.68 28.25
CA THR A 2 54.54 42.73 28.94
C THR A 2 53.76 41.40 28.96
N LYS A 3 54.25 40.25 28.43
CA LYS A 3 54.88 39.10 29.16
C LYS A 3 54.28 38.85 30.56
N LYS A 4 54.03 37.65 31.10
CA LYS A 4 54.28 36.22 30.83
C LYS A 4 53.58 35.47 32.02
N LEU A 5 52.92 34.32 31.82
CA LEU A 5 53.42 32.94 32.05
C LEU A 5 53.41 32.43 33.53
N SER A 6 52.91 31.18 33.68
CA SER A 6 53.41 30.08 34.55
C SER A 6 52.92 29.97 36.00
N VAL A 7 52.79 28.80 36.65
CA VAL A 7 52.98 27.33 36.41
C VAL A 7 52.46 26.63 37.71
N SER A 8 51.54 25.65 37.64
CA SER A 8 51.68 24.19 37.87
C SER A 8 52.12 23.69 39.26
N ILE A 9 51.51 22.57 39.75
CA ILE A 9 52.18 21.25 39.98
C ILE A 9 51.27 20.15 40.62
N LEU A 10 51.25 18.97 39.93
CA LEU A 10 51.23 17.52 40.31
C LEU A 10 50.10 16.90 41.18
N LEU A 11 49.68 15.63 41.03
CA LEU A 11 50.27 14.34 40.56
C LEU A 11 49.22 13.53 39.71
N ALA A 12 49.51 12.82 38.61
CA ALA A 12 50.34 11.61 38.31
C ALA A 12 49.72 10.27 38.80
N GLY A 13 49.64 9.13 38.07
CA GLY A 13 50.10 8.64 36.73
C GLY A 13 49.34 7.32 36.39
N LEU A 14 49.59 6.45 35.39
CA LEU A 14 50.58 6.22 34.30
C LEU A 14 49.93 5.10 33.39
N LEU A 15 49.79 5.21 32.05
CA LEU A 15 50.69 4.83 30.92
C LEU A 15 51.19 3.35 30.90
N LEU A 16 51.45 2.58 29.81
CA LEU A 16 51.10 2.44 28.36
C LEU A 16 52.08 1.37 27.77
N ILE A 17 51.82 0.84 26.56
CA ILE A 17 52.78 0.32 25.51
C ILE A 17 53.08 -1.20 25.35
N ALA A 18 52.50 -1.75 24.27
CA ALA A 18 53.03 -2.40 23.04
C ALA A 18 53.86 -3.72 22.94
N LEU A 19 53.50 -4.42 21.85
CA LEU A 19 54.08 -5.50 21.00
C LEU A 19 55.62 -5.58 20.86
N PHE A 20 56.19 -6.82 20.83
CA PHE A 20 56.96 -7.43 19.70
C PHE A 20 57.56 -8.84 20.04
N SER A 21 57.44 -9.77 19.07
CA SER A 21 58.37 -10.84 18.61
C SER A 21 58.98 -11.97 19.47
N VAL A 22 58.78 -13.21 18.94
CA VAL A 22 59.79 -14.24 18.53
C VAL A 22 60.29 -15.31 19.54
N SER A 23 59.80 -16.53 19.26
CA SER A 23 60.43 -17.87 19.16
C SER A 23 61.24 -18.53 20.30
N ASN A 24 60.80 -19.78 20.54
CA ASN A 24 61.57 -21.03 20.65
C ASN A 24 62.21 -21.49 21.97
N GLN A 25 61.77 -22.71 22.31
CA GLN A 25 62.50 -23.88 22.81
C GLN A 25 62.51 -24.24 24.32
N LEU A 26 61.81 -25.36 24.55
CA LEU A 26 62.24 -26.61 25.19
C LEU A 26 61.78 -26.92 26.63
N GLN A 27 60.77 -27.82 26.66
CA GLN A 27 60.70 -29.10 27.37
C GLN A 27 61.00 -29.14 28.88
N LEU A 28 59.99 -29.55 29.67
CA LEU A 28 59.94 -30.89 30.31
C LEU A 28 58.65 -31.09 31.16
N TRP A 29 57.90 -32.13 30.77
CA TRP A 29 57.01 -33.03 31.54
C TRP A 29 55.71 -32.47 32.17
N ALA A 30 54.51 -32.80 31.67
CA ALA A 30 53.79 -34.08 31.55
C ALA A 30 52.88 -34.38 32.75
N GLN A 31 51.57 -34.17 32.58
CA GLN A 31 50.47 -35.14 32.81
C GLN A 31 49.11 -34.44 32.58
N GLU A 32 48.45 -34.78 31.46
CA GLU A 32 47.02 -34.51 31.23
C GLU A 32 46.21 -35.78 31.53
N PRO A 33 44.99 -35.67 32.06
CA PRO A 33 44.05 -36.78 32.15
C PRO A 33 43.33 -37.00 30.81
N GLU A 34 43.16 -38.27 30.45
CA GLU A 34 42.52 -38.76 29.23
C GLU A 34 41.14 -38.14 28.96
N LEU A 35 41.06 -37.34 27.89
CA LEU A 35 39.80 -37.09 27.19
C LEU A 35 39.42 -38.33 26.39
N LYS A 36 38.38 -39.03 26.86
CA LYS A 36 37.74 -40.13 26.14
C LYS A 36 37.44 -39.71 24.69
N LYS A 37 38.08 -40.38 23.74
CA LYS A 37 37.74 -40.34 22.32
C LYS A 37 36.26 -40.69 22.15
N SER A 38 35.43 -39.69 21.83
CA SER A 38 34.11 -39.93 21.26
C SER A 38 34.29 -40.62 19.92
N ARG A 39 33.65 -41.79 19.75
CA ARG A 39 33.59 -42.51 18.48
C ARG A 39 33.09 -41.56 17.37
N PRO A 40 33.61 -41.67 16.13
CA PRO A 40 32.95 -41.07 14.99
C PRO A 40 31.52 -41.62 14.92
N LEU A 41 30.52 -40.73 14.83
CA LEU A 41 29.19 -41.15 14.42
C LEU A 41 29.30 -41.76 13.01
N PRO A 42 28.63 -42.89 12.73
CA PRO A 42 28.60 -43.42 11.38
C PRO A 42 28.00 -42.36 10.43
N PRO A 43 28.39 -42.36 9.14
CA PRO A 43 27.77 -41.47 8.17
C PRO A 43 26.25 -41.72 8.19
N VAL A 44 25.47 -40.66 8.37
CA VAL A 44 24.03 -40.71 8.17
C VAL A 44 23.83 -41.05 6.70
N SER A 45 23.53 -42.32 6.41
CA SER A 45 23.05 -42.75 5.10
C SER A 45 21.79 -41.94 4.79
N GLN A 46 21.74 -41.33 3.61
CA GLN A 46 20.63 -40.49 3.13
C GLN A 46 19.27 -41.13 3.47
N PRO A 47 18.38 -40.45 4.22
CA PRO A 47 17.06 -41.01 4.53
C PRO A 47 16.07 -40.86 3.36
N PHE A 48 16.49 -40.24 2.25
CA PHE A 48 15.67 -40.01 1.07
C PHE A 48 16.04 -41.04 0.00
N THR A 49 15.33 -42.15 -0.04
CA THR A 49 15.29 -42.97 -1.25
C THR A 49 14.18 -42.40 -2.13
N ASP A 50 14.53 -41.88 -3.31
CA ASP A 50 13.58 -41.48 -4.37
C ASP A 50 12.70 -42.66 -4.87
N GLU A 51 12.98 -43.88 -4.40
CA GLU A 51 12.23 -45.09 -4.70
C GLU A 51 11.19 -45.40 -3.61
N ALA A 52 10.11 -44.63 -3.58
CA ALA A 52 8.85 -45.06 -2.99
C ALA A 52 7.71 -44.53 -3.84
N GLN A 53 7.32 -45.34 -4.85
CA GLN A 53 6.09 -45.27 -5.64
C GLN A 53 5.31 -43.96 -5.50
N SER A 54 5.54 -43.01 -6.41
CA SER A 54 4.64 -41.88 -6.60
C SER A 54 3.29 -42.43 -7.04
N GLN A 55 2.37 -42.68 -6.10
CA GLN A 55 0.95 -42.69 -6.44
C GLN A 55 0.61 -41.24 -6.79
N ILE A 56 0.61 -40.98 -8.09
CA ILE A 56 0.25 -39.72 -8.72
C ILE A 56 -1.21 -39.44 -8.35
N ALA A 57 -1.42 -38.66 -7.30
CA ALA A 57 -2.65 -37.94 -7.11
C ALA A 57 -2.47 -36.55 -7.75
N ALA A 58 -2.73 -36.54 -9.06
CA ALA A 58 -3.00 -35.40 -9.94
C ALA A 58 -1.99 -34.23 -9.99
N ASP A 59 -1.46 -34.03 -11.20
CA ASP A 59 -0.96 -32.76 -11.73
C ASP A 59 -1.84 -31.57 -11.31
N ALA A 60 -1.22 -30.40 -11.12
CA ALA A 60 -1.83 -29.10 -10.80
C ALA A 60 -3.36 -29.08 -10.98
N GLN A 61 -4.10 -29.29 -9.89
CA GLN A 61 -5.55 -29.20 -9.94
C GLN A 61 -5.92 -27.72 -10.06
N SER A 62 -6.82 -27.39 -10.99
CA SER A 62 -7.44 -26.07 -11.09
C SER A 62 -8.47 -25.88 -9.98
N VAL A 63 -8.04 -25.99 -8.73
CA VAL A 63 -8.84 -25.58 -7.57
C VAL A 63 -8.75 -24.06 -7.53
N SER A 64 -9.89 -23.36 -7.58
CA SER A 64 -9.89 -21.91 -7.39
C SER A 64 -9.39 -21.58 -5.99
N SER A 65 -8.40 -20.69 -5.87
CA SER A 65 -8.02 -20.12 -4.57
C SER A 65 -9.28 -19.59 -3.86
N PRO A 66 -9.47 -19.88 -2.56
CA PRO A 66 -10.53 -19.24 -1.78
C PRO A 66 -10.29 -17.72 -1.63
N TYR A 67 -9.07 -17.24 -1.89
CA TYR A 67 -8.66 -15.85 -1.78
C TYR A 67 -8.00 -15.38 -3.09
N PRO A 68 -8.77 -15.15 -4.16
CA PRO A 68 -8.22 -14.68 -5.44
C PRO A 68 -7.58 -13.28 -5.35
N LEU A 69 -7.86 -12.53 -4.27
CA LEU A 69 -7.39 -11.17 -4.01
C LEU A 69 -6.43 -11.09 -2.80
N TYR A 70 -5.84 -12.20 -2.37
CA TYR A 70 -4.96 -12.20 -1.19
C TYR A 70 -3.81 -11.19 -1.32
N GLY A 71 -3.75 -10.26 -0.37
CA GLY A 71 -2.75 -9.18 -0.30
C GLY A 71 -2.81 -8.21 -1.48
N SER A 72 -4.00 -8.02 -2.07
CA SER A 72 -4.19 -7.04 -3.14
C SER A 72 -3.83 -5.61 -2.70
N GLY A 73 -3.96 -5.29 -1.41
CA GLY A 73 -3.59 -4.00 -0.84
C GLY A 73 -2.10 -3.69 -0.92
N ASP A 74 -1.23 -4.69 -1.10
CA ASP A 74 0.20 -4.46 -1.36
C ASP A 74 0.42 -3.71 -2.68
N PHE A 75 -0.55 -3.72 -3.60
CA PHE A 75 -0.56 -2.89 -4.81
C PHE A 75 -0.38 -1.41 -4.50
N PHE A 76 -0.91 -0.94 -3.37
CA PHE A 76 -0.85 0.46 -2.98
C PHE A 76 0.48 0.84 -2.31
N LEU A 77 1.42 -0.09 -2.16
CA LEU A 77 2.70 0.15 -1.51
C LEU A 77 3.85 0.02 -2.51
N PRO A 78 4.91 0.86 -2.40
CA PRO A 78 6.09 0.72 -3.25
C PRO A 78 6.86 -0.58 -2.96
N PRO A 79 7.72 -1.05 -3.89
CA PRO A 79 8.04 -0.42 -5.18
C PRO A 79 7.01 -0.71 -6.28
N TYR A 80 6.73 0.29 -7.11
CA TYR A 80 5.88 0.15 -8.30
C TYR A 80 6.74 -0.24 -9.51
N LEU A 81 6.47 -1.42 -10.08
CA LEU A 81 7.21 -1.92 -11.26
C LEU A 81 6.76 -1.27 -12.57
N SER A 82 5.62 -0.58 -12.55
CA SER A 82 5.08 0.17 -13.67
C SER A 82 4.49 1.50 -13.18
N ASP A 83 4.87 2.61 -13.80
CA ASP A 83 4.40 3.94 -13.38
C ASP A 83 2.91 4.14 -13.66
N ASN A 84 2.33 3.47 -14.67
CA ASN A 84 0.88 3.51 -14.90
C ASN A 84 0.08 2.92 -13.71
N ASP A 85 0.68 2.06 -12.89
CA ASP A 85 -0.01 1.47 -11.74
C ASP A 85 -0.35 2.52 -10.66
N ARG A 86 0.34 3.66 -10.67
CA ARG A 86 0.09 4.80 -9.79
C ARG A 86 -1.15 5.61 -10.19
N MET A 87 -1.56 5.51 -11.46
CA MET A 87 -2.61 6.32 -12.07
C MET A 87 -3.97 5.66 -11.89
N GLY A 88 -4.85 6.27 -11.11
CA GLY A 88 -6.19 5.80 -10.85
C GLY A 88 -7.27 6.79 -11.27
N TYR A 89 -8.52 6.40 -11.05
CA TYR A 89 -9.69 7.23 -11.34
C TYR A 89 -10.81 7.00 -10.32
N ASN A 90 -11.66 8.02 -10.15
CA ASN A 90 -12.86 7.92 -9.34
C ASN A 90 -14.04 7.44 -10.20
N LYS A 91 -14.63 6.31 -9.83
CA LYS A 91 -15.75 5.71 -10.54
C LYS A 91 -17.06 6.37 -10.14
N THR A 92 -17.65 7.14 -11.05
CA THR A 92 -18.97 7.80 -10.89
C THR A 92 -20.02 7.29 -11.87
N SER A 93 -19.67 6.32 -12.73
CA SER A 93 -20.52 5.76 -13.78
C SER A 93 -20.17 4.29 -14.06
N ASP A 94 -21.02 3.58 -14.80
CA ASP A 94 -20.81 2.18 -15.18
C ASP A 94 -20.14 1.96 -16.55
N HIS A 95 -19.59 3.02 -17.14
CA HIS A 95 -18.81 2.93 -18.38
C HIS A 95 -17.64 1.95 -18.27
N ASP A 96 -17.30 1.29 -19.39
CA ASP A 96 -16.09 0.46 -19.47
C ASP A 96 -14.84 1.33 -19.37
N THR A 97 -14.06 1.10 -18.33
CA THR A 97 -12.85 1.84 -17.98
C THR A 97 -11.58 1.13 -18.40
N ALA A 98 -11.67 -0.09 -18.93
CA ALA A 98 -10.51 -0.80 -19.47
C ALA A 98 -9.72 0.01 -20.53
N PRO A 99 -10.35 0.83 -21.40
CA PRO A 99 -9.61 1.69 -22.32
C PRO A 99 -8.64 2.67 -21.65
N LEU A 100 -8.90 3.10 -20.41
CA LEU A 100 -8.02 4.04 -19.70
C LEU A 100 -6.67 3.43 -19.31
N LYS A 101 -6.58 2.09 -19.24
CA LYS A 101 -5.43 1.34 -18.68
C LYS A 101 -5.01 1.80 -17.26
N PRO A 102 -5.96 1.96 -16.32
CA PRO A 102 -5.65 2.48 -15.00
C PRO A 102 -4.96 1.43 -14.14
N GLY A 103 -4.18 1.89 -13.17
CA GLY A 103 -3.61 1.05 -12.12
C GLY A 103 -4.63 0.64 -11.08
N TRP A 104 -5.49 1.56 -10.67
CA TRP A 104 -6.47 1.37 -9.61
C TRP A 104 -7.67 2.28 -9.74
N TYR A 105 -8.70 2.04 -8.94
CA TYR A 105 -9.87 2.89 -8.85
C TYR A 105 -10.54 2.78 -7.48
N HIS A 106 -11.41 3.73 -7.18
CA HIS A 106 -12.38 3.59 -6.10
C HIS A 106 -13.67 4.33 -6.42
N GLY A 107 -14.69 4.13 -5.60
CA GLY A 107 -16.01 4.72 -5.79
C GLY A 107 -16.77 4.87 -4.48
N TRP A 108 -16.08 5.35 -3.43
CA TRP A 108 -16.64 5.69 -2.11
C TRP A 108 -17.50 4.60 -1.46
N SER A 109 -17.19 3.34 -1.76
CA SER A 109 -17.97 2.19 -1.34
C SER A 109 -17.07 1.03 -0.97
N THR A 110 -17.67 0.04 -0.34
CA THR A 110 -17.05 -1.26 -0.07
C THR A 110 -17.69 -2.33 -0.93
N MET A 111 -16.93 -3.29 -1.46
CA MET A 111 -17.42 -4.38 -2.30
C MET A 111 -16.86 -5.73 -1.83
N ASP A 112 -17.69 -6.77 -1.85
CA ASP A 112 -17.24 -8.14 -1.51
C ASP A 112 -16.36 -8.75 -2.60
N ASN A 113 -16.69 -8.48 -3.86
CA ASN A 113 -15.98 -8.96 -5.05
C ASN A 113 -15.90 -7.81 -6.07
N PRO A 114 -14.96 -6.86 -5.90
CA PRO A 114 -14.85 -5.72 -6.81
C PRO A 114 -14.48 -6.16 -8.23
N PRO A 115 -15.03 -5.52 -9.28
CA PRO A 115 -14.56 -5.75 -10.64
C PRO A 115 -13.15 -5.19 -10.85
N HIS A 116 -12.32 -5.84 -11.66
CA HIS A 116 -10.96 -5.38 -11.96
C HIS A 116 -10.78 -5.01 -13.45
N PRO A 117 -11.47 -3.97 -13.95
CA PRO A 117 -11.43 -3.59 -15.36
C PRO A 117 -10.00 -3.28 -15.78
N GLY A 118 -9.54 -3.90 -16.87
CA GLY A 118 -8.14 -3.74 -17.32
C GLY A 118 -7.07 -4.23 -16.34
N GLY A 119 -7.43 -4.92 -15.25
CA GLY A 119 -6.51 -5.29 -14.17
C GLY A 119 -6.27 -4.20 -13.12
N ALA A 120 -7.17 -3.23 -13.01
CA ALA A 120 -7.11 -2.18 -11.99
C ALA A 120 -7.46 -2.73 -10.60
N GLU A 121 -6.73 -2.31 -9.56
CA GLU A 121 -7.04 -2.63 -8.16
C GLU A 121 -8.16 -1.75 -7.60
N PHE A 122 -8.95 -2.26 -6.65
CA PHE A 122 -10.02 -1.51 -6.00
C PHE A 122 -9.65 -1.06 -4.58
N GLY A 123 -9.75 0.24 -4.31
CA GLY A 123 -9.64 0.79 -2.95
C GLY A 123 -11.00 0.78 -2.22
N GLN A 124 -11.13 0.03 -1.13
CA GLN A 124 -12.35 0.01 -0.32
C GLN A 124 -12.49 1.34 0.43
N THR A 125 -13.68 1.94 0.49
CA THR A 125 -13.93 3.16 1.28
C THR A 125 -15.09 2.96 2.25
N ILE A 126 -14.79 3.11 3.54
CA ILE A 126 -15.82 3.27 4.57
C ILE A 126 -16.26 4.73 4.53
N TYR A 127 -17.46 4.98 4.03
CA TYR A 127 -18.02 6.32 3.89
C TYR A 127 -18.94 6.63 5.06
N PHE A 128 -18.87 7.84 5.61
CA PHE A 128 -19.69 8.27 6.75
C PHE A 128 -20.76 9.25 6.32
N ASN A 129 -22.03 8.82 6.30
CA ASN A 129 -23.15 9.74 6.14
C ASN A 129 -23.49 10.40 7.47
N ILE A 130 -23.87 11.67 7.45
CA ILE A 130 -24.27 12.40 8.65
C ILE A 130 -25.76 12.64 8.71
N THR A 131 -26.34 12.44 9.88
CA THR A 131 -27.77 12.63 10.16
C THR A 131 -27.98 13.67 11.28
N GLY A 132 -29.07 14.44 11.16
CA GLY A 132 -29.46 15.40 12.20
C GLY A 132 -28.48 16.57 12.39
N VAL A 133 -27.72 16.91 11.35
CA VAL A 133 -26.79 18.06 11.34
C VAL A 133 -27.24 19.04 10.26
N SER A 134 -27.38 20.31 10.62
CA SER A 134 -27.77 21.38 9.71
C SER A 134 -26.58 21.86 8.87
N ARG A 135 -26.84 22.63 7.81
CA ARG A 135 -25.80 23.25 6.98
C ARG A 135 -24.78 23.99 7.86
N CYS A 136 -23.50 23.87 7.51
CA CYS A 136 -22.38 24.50 8.22
C CYS A 136 -22.22 24.07 9.69
N HIS A 137 -22.74 22.90 10.05
CA HIS A 137 -22.47 22.23 11.32
C HIS A 137 -21.83 20.88 11.04
N SER A 138 -21.13 20.33 12.03
CA SER A 138 -20.47 19.03 11.95
C SER A 138 -21.06 18.06 12.97
N ALA A 139 -20.96 16.76 12.69
CA ALA A 139 -21.22 15.73 13.68
C ALA A 139 -20.24 15.86 14.84
N THR A 140 -20.76 15.77 16.06
CA THR A 140 -20.00 15.81 17.33
C THR A 140 -20.30 14.61 18.21
N ARG A 141 -21.19 13.71 17.77
CA ARG A 141 -21.57 12.49 18.49
C ARG A 141 -21.71 11.31 17.54
N HIS A 142 -21.37 10.11 18.01
CA HIS A 142 -21.54 8.85 17.28
C HIS A 142 -22.95 8.64 16.73
N SER A 143 -24.00 9.06 17.46
CA SER A 143 -25.39 8.92 17.03
C SER A 143 -25.76 9.71 15.76
N GLN A 144 -24.87 10.60 15.30
CA GLN A 144 -25.05 11.38 14.08
C GLN A 144 -24.38 10.72 12.87
N ILE A 145 -23.62 9.64 13.08
CA ILE A 145 -22.81 8.98 12.07
C ILE A 145 -23.52 7.71 11.60
N LEU A 146 -23.62 7.56 10.29
CA LEU A 146 -24.10 6.35 9.63
C LEU A 146 -23.05 5.92 8.59
N ALA A 147 -22.24 4.92 8.93
CA ALA A 147 -21.34 4.32 7.95
C ALA A 147 -22.13 3.61 6.84
N ASN A 148 -21.56 3.57 5.64
CA ASN A 148 -22.11 2.82 4.49
C ASN A 148 -22.03 1.29 4.64
N ILE A 149 -21.49 0.80 5.76
CA ILE A 149 -21.30 -0.62 6.08
C ILE A 149 -21.50 -0.84 7.59
N SER A 150 -22.12 -1.97 7.95
CA SER A 150 -22.23 -2.38 9.36
C SER A 150 -20.93 -3.02 9.85
N ASP A 151 -20.68 -3.02 11.16
CA ASP A 151 -19.49 -3.67 11.74
C ASP A 151 -19.42 -5.17 11.39
N ALA A 152 -20.56 -5.88 11.40
CA ALA A 152 -20.62 -7.30 11.07
C ALA A 152 -20.28 -7.56 9.60
N ASP A 153 -20.81 -6.75 8.68
CA ASP A 153 -20.50 -6.86 7.25
C ASP A 153 -19.05 -6.47 6.97
N LEU A 154 -18.51 -5.48 7.70
CA LEU A 154 -17.10 -5.09 7.59
C LEU A 154 -16.16 -6.22 7.99
N ILE A 155 -16.40 -6.86 9.13
CA ILE A 155 -15.60 -8.01 9.59
C ILE A 155 -15.64 -9.14 8.54
N SER A 156 -16.84 -9.50 8.08
CA SER A 156 -17.04 -10.53 7.05
C SER A 156 -16.29 -10.19 5.75
N ARG A 157 -16.39 -8.95 5.29
CA ARG A 157 -15.76 -8.48 4.05
C ARG A 157 -14.24 -8.39 4.16
N ALA A 158 -13.70 -7.97 5.30
CA ALA A 158 -12.26 -7.97 5.57
C ALA A 158 -11.70 -9.41 5.57
N GLN A 159 -12.40 -10.36 6.19
CA GLN A 159 -12.01 -11.79 6.16
C GLN A 159 -12.09 -12.40 4.75
N ALA A 160 -13.03 -11.94 3.92
CA ALA A 160 -13.17 -12.41 2.54
C ALA A 160 -12.13 -11.79 1.58
N ASN A 161 -11.58 -10.62 1.93
CA ASN A 161 -10.59 -9.88 1.12
C ASN A 161 -9.30 -9.65 1.91
N PRO A 162 -8.60 -10.72 2.34
CA PRO A 162 -7.43 -10.62 3.19
C PRO A 162 -6.32 -9.79 2.52
N GLY A 163 -5.79 -8.81 3.23
CA GLY A 163 -4.76 -7.90 2.78
C GLY A 163 -5.23 -6.77 1.87
N ALA A 164 -6.54 -6.57 1.67
CA ALA A 164 -7.07 -5.46 0.87
C ALA A 164 -6.80 -4.09 1.52
N MET A 165 -6.89 -3.02 0.72
CA MET A 165 -6.74 -1.64 1.17
C MET A 165 -8.09 -1.02 1.54
N TRP A 166 -8.13 -0.34 2.69
CA TRP A 166 -9.32 0.30 3.28
C TRP A 166 -9.05 1.76 3.64
N MET A 167 -9.78 2.67 3.00
CA MET A 167 -9.85 4.08 3.39
C MET A 167 -10.96 4.29 4.42
N ILE A 168 -10.63 4.90 5.55
CA ILE A 168 -11.59 5.15 6.64
C ILE A 168 -12.03 6.62 6.60
N GLY A 169 -13.18 6.87 5.96
CA GLY A 169 -13.75 8.21 5.77
C GLY A 169 -13.34 8.87 4.46
N ASN A 170 -14.06 9.95 4.12
CA ASN A 170 -13.82 10.78 2.96
C ASN A 170 -14.22 12.22 3.30
N GLU A 171 -13.25 13.13 3.29
CA GLU A 171 -13.39 14.54 3.66
C GLU A 171 -14.14 14.78 4.98
N PRO A 172 -13.70 14.15 6.09
CA PRO A 172 -14.31 14.38 7.41
C PRO A 172 -14.22 15.86 7.86
N ASP A 173 -13.35 16.61 7.20
CA ASP A 173 -13.01 18.00 7.42
C ASP A 173 -13.81 18.97 6.50
N SER A 174 -14.74 18.49 5.68
CA SER A 174 -15.51 19.30 4.71
C SER A 174 -16.99 19.40 5.03
N TYR A 175 -17.56 20.61 4.95
CA TYR A 175 -19.02 20.83 5.10
C TYR A 175 -19.86 20.46 3.89
N PHE A 176 -19.23 20.24 2.73
CA PHE A 176 -19.94 20.15 1.45
C PHE A 176 -20.05 18.73 0.88
N ASN A 177 -19.37 17.75 1.48
CA ASN A 177 -19.34 16.36 0.99
C ASN A 177 -20.08 15.38 1.92
N GLY A 178 -21.16 15.82 2.56
CA GLY A 178 -22.04 14.96 3.35
C GLY A 178 -21.46 14.42 4.68
N SER A 179 -20.18 14.67 4.95
CA SER A 179 -19.43 14.09 6.07
C SER A 179 -18.67 15.10 6.97
N PRO A 180 -19.14 16.33 7.28
CA PRO A 180 -18.43 17.18 8.25
C PRO A 180 -18.42 16.57 9.65
N ILE A 181 -17.28 16.07 10.09
CA ILE A 181 -17.08 15.40 11.38
C ILE A 181 -16.08 16.22 12.21
N HIS A 182 -16.43 16.46 13.48
CA HIS A 182 -15.53 17.12 14.42
C HIS A 182 -14.25 16.28 14.63
N PRO A 183 -13.03 16.87 14.72
CA PRO A 183 -11.78 16.12 14.72
C PRO A 183 -11.70 15.02 15.80
N HIS A 184 -12.18 15.28 17.03
CA HIS A 184 -12.22 14.24 18.07
C HIS A 184 -13.06 13.02 17.68
N LEU A 185 -14.21 13.25 17.02
CA LEU A 185 -15.14 12.18 16.69
C LEU A 185 -14.56 11.37 15.54
N TYR A 186 -13.92 12.03 14.59
CA TYR A 186 -13.22 11.34 13.51
C TYR A 186 -12.08 10.47 14.04
N ALA A 187 -11.30 10.93 15.03
CA ALA A 187 -10.28 10.11 15.67
C ALA A 187 -10.85 8.84 16.34
N GLU A 188 -12.01 8.93 16.99
CA GLU A 188 -12.69 7.79 17.61
C GLU A 188 -13.26 6.81 16.57
N LEU A 189 -13.90 7.33 15.52
CA LEU A 189 -14.38 6.51 14.40
C LEU A 189 -13.21 5.80 13.72
N TYR A 190 -12.11 6.51 13.47
CA TYR A 190 -10.92 5.93 12.88
C TYR A 190 -10.39 4.77 13.72
N HIS A 191 -10.24 4.96 15.05
CA HIS A 191 -9.78 3.90 15.94
C HIS A 191 -10.70 2.67 15.92
N HIS A 192 -12.02 2.89 15.96
CA HIS A 192 -13.02 1.81 15.92
C HIS A 192 -12.87 0.97 14.64
N TYR A 193 -12.92 1.60 13.47
CA TYR A 193 -12.84 0.90 12.20
C TYR A 193 -11.46 0.31 11.91
N TYR A 194 -10.38 1.01 12.26
CA TYR A 194 -9.01 0.47 12.18
C TYR A 194 -8.89 -0.83 12.98
N THR A 195 -9.38 -0.82 14.22
CA THR A 195 -9.27 -1.97 15.12
C THR A 195 -10.14 -3.13 14.65
N LEU A 196 -11.37 -2.87 14.20
CA LEU A 196 -12.24 -3.90 13.64
C LEU A 196 -11.59 -4.58 12.43
N ILE A 197 -11.04 -3.81 11.49
CA ILE A 197 -10.41 -4.35 10.30
C ILE A 197 -9.16 -5.14 10.67
N LYS A 198 -8.23 -4.57 11.46
CA LYS A 198 -6.98 -5.26 11.83
C LYS A 198 -7.21 -6.53 12.67
N ASN A 199 -8.28 -6.59 13.44
CA ASN A 199 -8.67 -7.81 14.16
C ASN A 199 -9.25 -8.89 13.24
N ALA A 200 -10.00 -8.48 12.21
CA ALA A 200 -10.59 -9.39 11.23
C ALA A 200 -9.55 -9.88 10.21
N ASP A 201 -8.63 -8.99 9.82
CA ASP A 201 -7.59 -9.18 8.81
C ASP A 201 -6.34 -8.36 9.18
N PRO A 202 -5.34 -8.99 9.83
CA PRO A 202 -4.09 -8.33 10.20
C PRO A 202 -3.26 -7.83 9.01
N ASP A 203 -3.44 -8.42 7.82
CA ASP A 203 -2.68 -8.08 6.61
C ASP A 203 -3.28 -6.87 5.87
N ALA A 204 -4.51 -6.44 6.22
CA ALA A 204 -5.21 -5.31 5.61
C ALA A 204 -4.34 -4.05 5.61
N LYS A 205 -4.41 -3.26 4.54
CA LYS A 205 -3.77 -1.94 4.49
C LYS A 205 -4.80 -0.86 4.81
N ILE A 206 -4.48 0.04 5.73
CA ILE A 206 -5.40 1.10 6.15
C ILE A 206 -4.88 2.45 5.71
N ALA A 207 -5.75 3.24 5.06
CA ALA A 207 -5.51 4.63 4.77
C ALA A 207 -6.40 5.51 5.64
N MET A 208 -5.83 6.62 6.13
CA MET A 208 -6.61 7.71 6.68
C MET A 208 -7.56 8.27 5.61
N GLY A 209 -8.75 8.67 6.04
CA GLY A 209 -9.72 9.34 5.20
C GLY A 209 -9.16 10.68 4.73
N SER A 210 -9.27 10.91 3.43
CA SER A 210 -8.64 12.05 2.77
C SER A 210 -9.25 13.38 3.18
N VAL A 211 -8.41 14.37 3.46
CA VAL A 211 -8.81 15.79 3.60
C VAL A 211 -9.11 16.39 2.22
N VAL A 212 -10.07 17.32 2.10
CA VAL A 212 -10.49 17.89 0.77
C VAL A 212 -9.35 18.58 0.00
N GLN A 213 -8.35 19.09 0.73
CA GLN A 213 -7.16 19.73 0.19
C GLN A 213 -6.09 19.84 1.29
N PRO A 214 -4.79 19.80 0.94
CA PRO A 214 -3.69 19.89 1.90
C PRO A 214 -3.37 21.34 2.31
N SER A 215 -4.36 22.06 2.86
CA SER A 215 -4.14 23.42 3.36
C SER A 215 -3.62 23.45 4.80
N PRO A 216 -3.02 24.57 5.26
CA PRO A 216 -2.67 24.75 6.67
C PRO A 216 -3.85 24.57 7.63
N LYS A 217 -5.07 24.95 7.21
CA LYS A 217 -6.28 24.78 8.04
C LYS A 217 -6.69 23.33 8.19
N ARG A 218 -6.42 22.53 7.17
CA ARG A 218 -6.75 21.09 7.12
C ARG A 218 -5.69 20.28 7.87
N MET A 219 -4.44 20.72 7.81
CA MET A 219 -3.37 20.23 8.68
C MET A 219 -3.62 20.55 10.17
N GLU A 220 -4.18 21.73 10.50
CA GLU A 220 -4.65 22.05 11.87
C GLU A 220 -5.78 21.11 12.33
N TYR A 221 -6.72 20.76 11.44
CA TYR A 221 -7.75 19.78 11.73
C TYR A 221 -7.14 18.40 12.04
N LEU A 222 -6.20 17.93 11.21
CA LEU A 222 -5.50 16.66 11.44
C LEU A 222 -4.68 16.67 12.74
N ASP A 223 -4.07 17.80 13.12
CA ASP A 223 -3.38 17.92 14.40
C ASP A 223 -4.31 17.70 15.60
N LYS A 224 -5.54 18.19 15.51
CA LYS A 224 -6.58 17.95 16.52
C LYS A 224 -6.99 16.48 16.56
N VAL A 225 -7.11 15.82 15.39
CA VAL A 225 -7.36 14.37 15.29
C VAL A 225 -6.24 13.59 16.00
N LEU A 226 -4.98 13.86 15.65
CA LEU A 226 -3.82 13.19 16.23
C LEU A 226 -3.69 13.43 17.73
N THR A 227 -3.92 14.67 18.18
CA THR A 227 -3.88 15.03 19.61
C THR A 227 -4.96 14.29 20.39
N HIS A 228 -6.20 14.25 19.88
CA HIS A 228 -7.29 13.53 20.53
C HIS A 228 -7.02 12.02 20.58
N TYR A 229 -6.53 11.45 19.48
CA TYR A 229 -6.19 10.03 19.38
C TYR A 229 -5.14 9.65 20.43
N GLN A 230 -4.04 10.41 20.51
CA GLN A 230 -2.97 10.18 21.49
C GLN A 230 -3.44 10.33 22.93
N ALA A 231 -4.29 11.32 23.21
CA ALA A 231 -4.85 11.54 24.56
C ALA A 231 -5.83 10.43 24.98
N THR A 232 -6.62 9.90 24.03
CA THR A 232 -7.68 8.92 24.28
C THR A 232 -7.14 7.50 24.35
N TYR A 233 -6.26 7.12 23.43
CA TYR A 233 -5.78 5.74 23.28
C TYR A 233 -4.35 5.53 23.78
N THR A 234 -3.66 6.60 24.21
CA THR A 234 -2.25 6.55 24.66
C THR A 234 -1.27 5.99 23.62
N GLU A 235 -1.66 6.01 22.35
CA GLU A 235 -0.89 5.52 21.21
C GLU A 235 -0.87 6.57 20.09
N THR A 236 0.18 6.54 19.27
CA THR A 236 0.20 7.29 18.01
C THR A 236 -0.81 6.67 17.04
N LEU A 237 -1.52 7.50 16.26
CA LEU A 237 -2.40 7.00 15.21
C LEU A 237 -1.57 6.21 14.18
N LYS A 238 -1.92 4.94 14.00
CA LYS A 238 -1.29 4.03 13.03
C LYS A 238 -2.04 4.08 11.71
N THR A 239 -1.34 4.17 10.59
CA THR A 239 -1.90 4.08 9.25
C THR A 239 -0.85 3.52 8.30
N ASP A 240 -1.27 2.73 7.31
CA ASP A 240 -0.38 2.19 6.28
C ASP A 240 -0.19 3.18 5.11
N LEU A 241 -1.16 4.09 4.90
CA LEU A 241 -1.10 5.18 3.92
C LEU A 241 -1.74 6.47 4.48
N TRP A 242 -1.31 7.62 3.97
CA TRP A 242 -1.98 8.91 4.17
C TRP A 242 -2.74 9.32 2.92
N GLY A 243 -4.05 9.58 3.07
CA GLY A 243 -4.91 10.06 1.99
C GLY A 243 -5.06 11.58 1.98
N ILE A 244 -5.05 12.18 0.80
CA ILE A 244 -5.47 13.58 0.55
C ILE A 244 -6.30 13.66 -0.74
N HIS A 245 -7.15 14.68 -0.83
CA HIS A 245 -7.59 15.21 -2.12
C HIS A 245 -6.69 16.38 -2.51
N LEU A 246 -6.50 16.63 -3.80
CA LEU A 246 -5.52 17.62 -4.29
C LEU A 246 -6.19 18.73 -5.10
N TYR A 247 -7.22 19.33 -4.52
CA TYR A 247 -7.84 20.54 -5.06
C TYR A 247 -7.19 21.82 -4.51
N ARG A 248 -7.44 22.94 -5.20
CA ARG A 248 -7.13 24.27 -4.72
C ARG A 248 -8.40 25.12 -4.64
N LEU A 249 -9.12 24.99 -3.54
CA LEU A 249 -10.38 25.69 -3.31
C LEU A 249 -10.22 26.78 -2.25
N ASN A 250 -11.09 27.79 -2.32
CA ASN A 250 -11.14 28.87 -1.37
C ASN A 250 -11.62 28.39 0.01
N GLU A 251 -11.00 28.91 1.07
CA GLU A 251 -11.31 28.59 2.47
C GLU A 251 -11.77 29.83 3.22
N ALA A 252 -13.08 30.07 3.16
CA ALA A 252 -13.80 31.04 3.98
C ALA A 252 -14.63 30.32 5.05
N PRO A 253 -15.22 31.04 6.03
CA PRO A 253 -16.32 30.49 6.81
C PRO A 253 -17.38 29.83 5.92
N CYS A 254 -18.03 28.76 6.37
CA CYS A 254 -18.89 27.92 5.53
C CYS A 254 -20.08 28.65 4.89
N ASP A 255 -20.55 29.72 5.52
CA ASP A 255 -21.59 30.62 5.01
C ASP A 255 -21.03 31.80 4.19
N GLY A 256 -19.71 31.95 4.12
CA GLY A 256 -19.00 33.14 3.65
C GLY A 256 -18.45 33.10 2.23
N GLY A 257 -18.67 32.05 1.43
CA GLY A 257 -18.18 32.02 0.04
C GLY A 257 -18.26 30.69 -0.70
N TRP A 258 -17.55 30.63 -1.83
CA TRP A 258 -17.35 29.41 -2.61
C TRP A 258 -16.12 28.64 -2.09
N GLY A 259 -16.00 27.37 -2.47
CA GLY A 259 -14.81 26.54 -2.24
C GLY A 259 -15.01 25.47 -1.19
N ALA A 260 -13.94 25.12 -0.48
CA ALA A 260 -13.89 24.04 0.51
C ALA A 260 -14.47 24.43 1.87
N ALA A 261 -14.56 25.75 2.14
CA ALA A 261 -14.68 26.32 3.47
C ALA A 261 -13.55 25.90 4.43
N ILE A 262 -13.40 26.63 5.53
CA ILE A 262 -12.55 26.19 6.64
C ILE A 262 -13.14 24.92 7.28
N PRO A 263 -12.31 23.99 7.78
CA PRO A 263 -12.79 22.75 8.37
C PRO A 263 -13.57 22.94 9.67
N PRO A 264 -14.36 21.94 10.09
CA PRO A 264 -14.98 21.89 11.41
C PRO A 264 -14.02 22.19 12.54
N ASP A 265 -14.54 22.83 13.59
CA ASP A 265 -13.74 23.25 14.76
C ASP A 265 -12.60 24.22 14.40
N SER A 266 -12.70 24.94 13.27
CA SER A 266 -11.79 26.02 12.89
C SER A 266 -12.51 27.38 12.86
N SER A 267 -11.71 28.45 12.85
CA SER A 267 -12.18 29.83 12.73
C SER A 267 -11.30 30.65 11.79
N GLY A 268 -11.83 31.77 11.31
CA GLY A 268 -11.13 32.71 10.44
C GLY A 268 -11.17 32.31 8.96
N TYR A 269 -10.04 32.45 8.28
CA TYR A 269 -9.88 32.17 6.85
C TYR A 269 -8.66 31.26 6.64
N GLY A 270 -8.67 30.52 5.55
CA GLY A 270 -7.53 29.72 5.08
C GLY A 270 -7.01 30.24 3.75
N TRP A 271 -6.79 29.36 2.79
CA TRP A 271 -6.41 29.75 1.43
C TRP A 271 -7.43 30.69 0.78
N HIS A 272 -6.94 31.86 0.36
CA HIS A 272 -7.68 32.74 -0.54
C HIS A 272 -7.40 32.34 -1.99
N VAL A 273 -8.42 31.81 -2.65
CA VAL A 273 -8.35 31.39 -4.06
C VAL A 273 -9.39 32.18 -4.84
N ASN A 274 -9.02 32.75 -5.98
CA ASN A 274 -9.99 33.36 -6.88
C ASN A 274 -10.63 32.29 -7.77
N PHE A 275 -11.93 32.42 -8.06
CA PHE A 275 -12.61 31.51 -8.98
C PHE A 275 -12.17 31.82 -10.42
N SER A 276 -11.01 31.30 -10.80
CA SER A 276 -10.40 31.49 -12.11
C SER A 276 -9.47 30.32 -12.42
N ALA A 277 -9.34 29.98 -13.70
CA ALA A 277 -8.46 28.90 -14.14
C ALA A 277 -7.00 29.13 -13.73
N SER A 278 -6.50 30.38 -13.79
CA SER A 278 -5.13 30.72 -13.40
C SER A 278 -4.80 30.48 -11.93
N ASP A 279 -5.82 30.47 -11.06
CA ASP A 279 -5.65 30.18 -9.64
C ASP A 279 -5.94 28.71 -9.31
N ILE A 280 -7.03 28.14 -9.83
CA ILE A 280 -7.47 26.77 -9.53
C ILE A 280 -6.53 25.73 -10.18
N LEU A 281 -6.09 25.97 -11.42
CA LEU A 281 -5.22 25.06 -12.19
C LEU A 281 -3.73 25.38 -12.03
N ASN A 282 -3.36 26.12 -10.98
CA ASN A 282 -1.98 26.57 -10.79
C ASN A 282 -1.07 25.43 -10.32
N LEU A 283 -0.37 24.79 -11.26
CA LEU A 283 0.51 23.65 -11.01
C LEU A 283 1.55 23.90 -9.92
N SER A 284 2.22 25.06 -9.94
CA SER A 284 3.26 25.38 -8.95
C SER A 284 2.71 25.45 -7.52
N LYS A 285 1.49 25.98 -7.35
CA LYS A 285 0.85 26.04 -6.04
C LYS A 285 0.36 24.66 -5.59
N ILE A 286 -0.09 23.82 -6.52
CA ILE A 286 -0.48 22.44 -6.23
C ILE A 286 0.74 21.63 -5.76
N GLU A 287 1.87 21.72 -6.47
CA GLU A 287 3.12 21.07 -6.07
C GLU A 287 3.56 21.53 -4.68
N GLN A 288 3.49 22.85 -4.42
CA GLN A 288 3.83 23.40 -3.12
C GLN A 288 2.96 22.80 -2.02
N SER A 289 1.65 22.65 -2.23
CA SER A 289 0.78 22.06 -1.22
C SER A 289 1.09 20.59 -0.95
N VAL A 290 1.57 19.83 -1.95
CA VAL A 290 2.08 18.46 -1.74
C VAL A 290 3.34 18.48 -0.88
N ARG A 291 4.28 19.39 -1.16
CA ARG A 291 5.52 19.54 -0.38
C ARG A 291 5.23 19.93 1.06
N ASP A 292 4.32 20.87 1.28
CA ASP A 292 3.89 21.31 2.61
C ASP A 292 3.25 20.15 3.39
N PHE A 293 2.42 19.33 2.74
CA PHE A 293 1.82 18.16 3.39
C PHE A 293 2.86 17.08 3.71
N ARG A 294 3.83 16.83 2.82
CA ARG A 294 4.93 15.89 3.09
C ARG A 294 5.83 16.38 4.23
N GLN A 295 6.06 17.69 4.35
CA GLN A 295 6.73 18.26 5.51
C GLN A 295 5.90 18.03 6.79
N TRP A 296 4.59 18.29 6.76
CA TRP A 296 3.70 18.03 7.90
C TRP A 296 3.72 16.56 8.32
N MET A 297 3.71 15.62 7.37
CA MET A 297 3.86 14.19 7.62
C MET A 297 5.20 13.87 8.27
N TYR A 298 6.30 14.38 7.70
CA TYR A 298 7.65 14.18 8.23
C TYR A 298 7.77 14.65 9.68
N ASP A 299 7.30 15.86 9.98
CA ASP A 299 7.35 16.47 11.31
C ASP A 299 6.58 15.68 12.38
N ARG A 300 5.64 14.81 11.96
CA ARG A 300 4.79 13.97 12.83
C ARG A 300 5.19 12.50 12.84
N GLY A 301 6.32 12.15 12.24
CA GLY A 301 6.82 10.78 12.20
C GLY A 301 6.18 9.90 11.13
N TYR A 302 5.49 10.50 10.14
CA TYR A 302 4.88 9.80 9.01
C TYR A 302 5.70 9.93 7.71
N GLY A 303 6.97 10.32 7.80
CA GLY A 303 7.85 10.49 6.62
C GLY A 303 8.00 9.22 5.78
N ASP A 304 7.99 8.05 6.42
CA ASP A 304 8.09 6.73 5.76
C ASP A 304 6.72 6.12 5.39
N VAL A 305 5.63 6.88 5.54
CA VAL A 305 4.29 6.46 5.12
C VAL A 305 4.00 6.98 3.71
N PRO A 306 3.51 6.14 2.78
CA PRO A 306 3.04 6.56 1.46
C PRO A 306 1.96 7.64 1.51
N LEU A 307 2.06 8.61 0.60
CA LEU A 307 1.00 9.61 0.36
C LEU A 307 0.22 9.23 -0.91
N ILE A 308 -1.10 9.09 -0.77
CA ILE A 308 -2.03 8.79 -1.87
C ILE A 308 -2.99 9.96 -2.09
N VAL A 309 -3.12 10.40 -3.34
CA VAL A 309 -4.10 11.41 -3.75
C VAL A 309 -5.36 10.69 -4.23
N THR A 310 -6.38 10.60 -3.39
CA THR A 310 -7.57 9.78 -3.69
C THR A 310 -8.59 10.50 -4.57
N GLU A 311 -8.46 11.81 -4.76
CA GLU A 311 -9.35 12.59 -5.62
C GLU A 311 -8.67 13.92 -6.00
N TYR A 312 -8.65 14.26 -7.28
CA TYR A 312 -8.38 15.61 -7.77
C TYR A 312 -8.81 15.75 -9.23
N GLY A 313 -8.89 16.97 -9.75
CA GLY A 313 -9.25 17.20 -11.14
C GLY A 313 -9.73 18.63 -11.38
N VAL A 314 -10.61 18.80 -12.37
CA VAL A 314 -11.15 20.10 -12.75
C VAL A 314 -12.66 20.16 -12.46
N LEU A 315 -13.04 20.70 -11.30
CA LEU A 315 -14.44 20.79 -10.91
C LEU A 315 -15.26 21.81 -11.73
N PRO A 316 -14.77 23.03 -12.04
CA PRO A 316 -15.55 23.98 -12.84
C PRO A 316 -15.83 23.44 -14.26
N PRO A 317 -17.09 23.49 -14.76
CA PRO A 317 -17.40 22.99 -16.09
C PRO A 317 -16.80 23.85 -17.21
N PRO A 318 -16.71 23.30 -18.45
CA PRO A 318 -16.14 24.00 -19.59
C PRO A 318 -16.89 25.26 -20.04
N SER A 319 -18.09 25.49 -19.51
CA SER A 319 -18.83 26.74 -19.69
C SER A 319 -18.19 27.94 -18.95
N TYR A 320 -17.32 27.71 -17.97
CA TYR A 320 -16.58 28.77 -17.29
C TYR A 320 -15.29 29.13 -18.04
N SER A 321 -14.96 30.42 -18.04
CA SER A 321 -13.77 30.94 -18.73
C SER A 321 -12.48 30.26 -18.23
N GLY A 322 -11.70 29.70 -19.16
CA GLY A 322 -10.42 29.05 -18.88
C GLY A 322 -10.50 27.57 -18.49
N PHE A 323 -11.70 26.97 -18.41
CA PHE A 323 -11.90 25.57 -18.00
C PHE A 323 -12.32 24.64 -19.14
N SER A 324 -11.96 24.96 -20.39
CA SER A 324 -12.30 24.11 -21.53
C SER A 324 -11.76 22.68 -21.36
N ASP A 325 -12.37 21.70 -22.02
CA ASP A 325 -11.90 20.31 -21.93
C ASP A 325 -10.44 20.15 -22.38
N ALA A 326 -9.97 20.98 -23.31
CA ALA A 326 -8.56 21.03 -23.72
C ALA A 326 -7.66 21.53 -22.59
N ALA A 327 -8.09 22.55 -21.82
CA ALA A 327 -7.36 23.03 -20.65
C ALA A 327 -7.34 21.97 -19.53
N ALA A 328 -8.45 21.26 -19.32
CA ALA A 328 -8.51 20.16 -18.36
C ALA A 328 -7.63 18.97 -18.77
N ALA A 329 -7.58 18.63 -20.06
CA ALA A 329 -6.68 17.60 -20.58
C ALA A 329 -5.20 18.00 -20.42
N GLN A 330 -4.85 19.27 -20.68
CA GLN A 330 -3.49 19.76 -20.43
C GLN A 330 -3.14 19.71 -18.94
N PHE A 331 -4.06 20.14 -18.07
CA PHE A 331 -3.87 20.07 -16.62
C PHE A 331 -3.69 18.64 -16.12
N LEU A 332 -4.41 17.66 -16.69
CA LEU A 332 -4.21 16.24 -16.40
C LEU A 332 -2.77 15.80 -16.75
N GLU A 333 -2.31 16.09 -17.96
CA GLU A 333 -0.94 15.76 -18.40
C GLU A 333 0.12 16.41 -17.50
N ASP A 334 -0.01 17.72 -17.26
CA ASP A 334 0.93 18.49 -16.45
C ASP A 334 1.00 17.97 -15.01
N THR A 335 -0.16 17.63 -14.43
CA THR A 335 -0.21 17.09 -13.07
C THR A 335 0.30 15.66 -12.98
N PHE A 336 0.05 14.80 -13.98
CA PHE A 336 0.62 13.45 -14.01
C PHE A 336 2.15 13.52 -14.09
N ASN A 337 2.70 14.39 -14.94
CA ASN A 337 4.14 14.61 -15.05
C ASN A 337 4.74 15.11 -13.72
N MET A 338 4.08 16.06 -13.06
CA MET A 338 4.49 16.51 -11.72
C MET A 338 4.46 15.34 -10.71
N LEU A 339 3.37 14.60 -10.60
CA LEU A 339 3.22 13.53 -9.60
C LEU A 339 4.20 12.36 -9.84
N LEU A 340 4.58 12.09 -11.10
CA LEU A 340 5.59 11.09 -11.45
C LEU A 340 7.01 11.47 -11.04
N THR A 341 7.32 12.77 -11.06
CA THR A 341 8.72 13.27 -11.01
C THR A 341 9.04 14.08 -9.76
N ALA A 342 8.05 14.60 -9.05
CA ALA A 342 8.25 15.40 -7.86
C ALA A 342 8.88 14.56 -6.73
N THR A 343 10.08 14.96 -6.34
CA THR A 343 10.88 14.30 -5.31
C THR A 343 11.39 15.31 -4.29
N ASP A 344 11.75 14.80 -3.11
CA ASP A 344 12.46 15.54 -2.08
C ASP A 344 13.26 14.57 -1.21
N SER A 345 14.57 14.77 -1.09
CA SER A 345 15.45 13.85 -0.37
C SER A 345 15.20 13.80 1.13
N THR A 346 14.50 14.79 1.70
CA THR A 346 14.21 14.89 3.13
C THR A 346 12.81 14.37 3.43
N THR A 347 11.83 14.88 2.69
CA THR A 347 10.40 14.66 2.97
C THR A 347 9.75 13.67 2.02
N GLY A 348 10.36 13.28 0.91
CA GLY A 348 9.86 12.26 -0.01
C GLY A 348 10.12 10.84 0.48
N LEU A 349 9.32 9.86 0.04
CA LEU A 349 9.35 8.49 0.55
C LEU A 349 10.60 7.73 0.05
N PRO A 350 11.57 7.36 0.92
CA PRO A 350 12.82 6.74 0.47
C PRO A 350 12.63 5.42 -0.28
N ALA A 351 11.68 4.59 0.18
CA ALA A 351 11.34 3.30 -0.44
C ALA A 351 10.81 3.43 -1.89
N ASP A 352 10.43 4.65 -2.30
CA ASP A 352 9.92 4.96 -3.64
C ASP A 352 10.79 5.98 -4.40
N GLY A 353 12.09 6.00 -4.09
CA GLY A 353 13.05 6.91 -4.72
C GLY A 353 12.82 8.38 -4.35
N HIS A 354 12.40 8.63 -3.11
CA HIS A 354 12.13 9.97 -2.58
C HIS A 354 10.98 10.72 -3.29
N ARG A 355 10.06 10.00 -3.92
CA ARG A 355 8.84 10.61 -4.50
C ARG A 355 7.91 11.15 -3.43
N LEU A 356 7.27 12.27 -3.73
CA LEU A 356 6.34 12.92 -2.81
C LEU A 356 4.96 12.25 -2.78
N VAL A 357 4.51 11.67 -3.89
CA VAL A 357 3.20 11.00 -4.01
C VAL A 357 3.40 9.62 -4.63
N GLN A 358 2.72 8.62 -4.08
CA GLN A 358 2.87 7.23 -4.48
C GLN A 358 1.81 6.82 -5.51
N LEU A 359 0.54 7.21 -5.30
CA LEU A 359 -0.56 7.01 -6.25
C LEU A 359 -1.49 8.22 -6.28
N TRP A 360 -2.23 8.40 -7.37
CA TRP A 360 -3.25 9.44 -7.51
C TRP A 360 -4.47 8.96 -8.27
N SER A 361 -5.61 9.60 -8.06
CA SER A 361 -6.87 9.27 -8.72
C SER A 361 -7.56 10.50 -9.29
N TRP A 362 -7.84 10.47 -10.59
CA TRP A 362 -8.52 11.56 -11.30
C TRP A 362 -10.05 11.48 -11.13
N PHE A 363 -10.65 12.60 -10.74
CA PHE A 363 -12.09 12.80 -10.70
C PHE A 363 -12.55 13.40 -12.04
N SER A 364 -13.35 12.71 -12.86
CA SER A 364 -14.11 11.46 -12.63
C SER A 364 -14.40 10.71 -13.94
N THR A 365 -15.06 9.56 -13.90
CA THR A 365 -15.48 8.86 -15.13
C THR A 365 -16.53 9.66 -15.93
N ASP A 366 -17.72 9.86 -15.35
CA ASP A 366 -18.83 10.65 -15.92
C ASP A 366 -19.74 11.02 -14.76
N HIS A 367 -19.48 12.17 -14.13
CA HIS A 367 -20.22 12.56 -12.93
C HIS A 367 -21.52 13.27 -13.30
N ALA A 368 -22.64 12.58 -13.08
CA ALA A 368 -23.96 13.19 -13.13
C ALA A 368 -24.30 13.77 -11.74
N PRO A 369 -24.34 15.10 -11.59
CA PRO A 369 -24.69 15.69 -10.31
C PRO A 369 -26.19 15.50 -10.02
N PRO A 370 -26.63 15.62 -8.75
CA PRO A 370 -28.04 15.63 -8.42
C PRO A 370 -28.81 16.74 -9.18
N ALA A 371 -30.11 16.56 -9.37
CA ALA A 371 -30.95 17.56 -10.02
C ALA A 371 -30.82 18.94 -9.34
N GLY A 372 -30.57 19.98 -10.15
CA GLY A 372 -30.38 21.36 -9.66
C GLY A 372 -28.91 21.76 -9.42
N TYR A 373 -27.96 20.85 -9.58
CA TYR A 373 -26.53 21.14 -9.50
C TYR A 373 -25.88 21.16 -10.90
N PHE A 374 -24.82 21.97 -11.05
CA PHE A 374 -24.05 22.00 -12.29
C PHE A 374 -23.21 20.74 -12.43
N LYS A 375 -23.10 20.24 -13.66
CA LYS A 375 -22.19 19.16 -14.00
C LYS A 375 -20.75 19.64 -13.77
N TYR A 376 -19.95 18.85 -13.08
CA TYR A 376 -18.53 19.13 -12.91
C TYR A 376 -17.80 18.99 -14.25
N GLY A 377 -16.65 19.66 -14.37
CA GLY A 377 -15.69 19.39 -15.43
C GLY A 377 -14.93 18.10 -15.18
N GLY A 378 -13.96 17.79 -16.04
CA GLY A 378 -13.00 16.72 -15.78
C GLY A 378 -13.42 15.31 -16.19
N ASP A 379 -14.61 15.10 -16.73
CA ASP A 379 -15.07 13.76 -17.09
C ASP A 379 -14.18 13.07 -18.13
N LEU A 380 -13.82 11.82 -17.84
CA LEU A 380 -13.06 10.96 -18.74
C LEU A 380 -13.94 10.39 -19.87
N PHE A 381 -15.25 10.28 -19.64
CA PHE A 381 -16.22 9.73 -20.58
C PHE A 381 -17.38 10.70 -20.81
N THR A 382 -17.86 10.70 -22.04
CA THR A 382 -19.17 11.25 -22.39
C THR A 382 -20.28 10.37 -21.78
N SER A 383 -21.50 10.90 -21.70
CA SER A 383 -22.67 10.12 -21.24
C SER A 383 -22.96 8.88 -22.09
N GLY A 384 -22.46 8.82 -23.33
CA GLY A 384 -22.55 7.66 -24.21
C GLY A 384 -21.42 6.65 -24.05
N GLY A 385 -20.51 6.82 -23.09
CA GLY A 385 -19.39 5.91 -22.83
C GLY A 385 -18.18 6.07 -23.75
N ASN A 386 -18.17 7.07 -24.65
CA ASN A 386 -16.97 7.39 -25.44
C ASN A 386 -15.99 8.24 -24.61
N LEU A 387 -14.69 8.01 -24.77
CA LEU A 387 -13.66 8.85 -24.14
C LEU A 387 -13.80 10.32 -24.59
N THR A 388 -13.77 11.25 -23.64
CA THR A 388 -13.58 12.68 -23.89
C THR A 388 -12.13 12.95 -24.31
N VAL A 389 -11.79 14.20 -24.66
CA VAL A 389 -10.38 14.60 -24.85
C VAL A 389 -9.54 14.40 -23.58
N ILE A 390 -10.16 14.53 -22.40
CA ILE A 390 -9.52 14.29 -21.10
C ILE A 390 -9.27 12.80 -20.91
N GLY A 391 -10.26 11.95 -21.20
CA GLY A 391 -10.12 10.49 -21.17
C GLY A 391 -9.09 9.95 -22.17
N GLN A 392 -9.04 10.52 -23.37
CA GLN A 392 -8.01 10.21 -24.37
C GLN A 392 -6.61 10.58 -23.84
N ARG A 393 -6.47 11.74 -23.18
CA ARG A 393 -5.19 12.13 -22.58
C ARG A 393 -4.79 11.21 -21.42
N PHE A 394 -5.72 10.85 -20.54
CA PHE A 394 -5.47 9.86 -19.49
C PHE A 394 -4.94 8.55 -20.09
N GLN A 395 -5.64 8.00 -21.09
CA GLN A 395 -5.25 6.77 -21.77
C GLN A 395 -3.84 6.86 -22.37
N GLN A 396 -3.51 8.00 -23.00
CA GLN A 396 -2.18 8.24 -23.58
C GLN A 396 -1.10 8.24 -22.51
N MET A 397 -1.31 8.95 -21.39
CA MET A 397 -0.37 8.97 -20.27
C MET A 397 -0.18 7.59 -19.66
N ALA A 398 -1.27 6.88 -19.34
CA ALA A 398 -1.19 5.53 -18.79
C ALA A 398 -0.46 4.56 -19.74
N ALA A 399 -0.73 4.63 -21.04
CA ALA A 399 -0.05 3.79 -22.04
C ALA A 399 1.45 4.13 -22.18
N ALA A 400 1.83 5.41 -22.11
CA ALA A 400 3.21 5.85 -22.21
C ALA A 400 4.07 5.42 -21.00
N HIS A 401 3.44 5.24 -19.84
CA HIS A 401 4.08 4.85 -18.59
C HIS A 401 3.86 3.37 -18.21
N TYR A 402 3.40 2.55 -19.15
CA TYR A 402 3.19 1.12 -18.94
C TYR A 402 4.48 0.33 -19.13
N THR A 403 4.92 -0.34 -18.06
CA THR A 403 6.02 -1.31 -18.06
C THR A 403 5.44 -2.70 -17.83
N PRO A 404 5.60 -3.65 -18.78
CA PRO A 404 5.10 -5.01 -18.61
C PRO A 404 5.94 -5.77 -17.56
N TYR A 405 5.30 -6.38 -16.57
CA TYR A 405 5.96 -7.17 -15.54
C TYR A 405 5.11 -8.35 -15.04
N VAL A 406 5.79 -9.33 -14.46
CA VAL A 406 5.20 -10.48 -13.78
C VAL A 406 5.66 -10.46 -12.34
N ASP A 407 4.76 -10.78 -11.42
CA ASP A 407 5.07 -10.87 -10.00
C ASP A 407 4.42 -12.13 -9.43
N LEU A 408 5.15 -13.25 -9.48
CA LEU A 408 4.62 -14.52 -9.01
C LEU A 408 4.88 -14.69 -7.52
N GLN A 409 3.80 -14.82 -6.75
CA GLN A 409 3.84 -14.91 -5.29
C GLN A 409 3.06 -16.14 -4.85
N PRO A 410 3.50 -16.85 -3.79
CA PRO A 410 2.63 -17.78 -3.10
C PRO A 410 1.46 -17.03 -2.44
N ALA A 411 0.27 -17.58 -2.52
CA ALA A 411 -0.93 -17.10 -1.82
C ALA A 411 -1.38 -18.15 -0.79
N PRO A 412 -1.80 -17.72 0.42
CA PRO A 412 -2.45 -18.58 1.38
C PRO A 412 -3.77 -19.19 0.87
N PRO A 413 -4.21 -20.31 1.45
CA PRO A 413 -3.48 -21.08 2.46
C PRO A 413 -2.31 -21.85 1.83
N ALA A 414 -1.10 -21.66 2.38
CA ALA A 414 -0.03 -22.61 2.19
C ALA A 414 -0.21 -23.69 3.26
N THR A 415 -0.46 -24.93 2.84
CA THR A 415 -0.76 -26.02 3.76
C THR A 415 0.47 -26.90 3.91
N LEU A 416 0.88 -27.15 5.16
CA LEU A 416 1.86 -28.17 5.51
C LEU A 416 1.14 -29.23 6.35
N ILE A 417 0.92 -30.41 5.78
CA ILE A 417 0.38 -31.57 6.50
C ILE A 417 1.52 -32.54 6.73
N ALA A 418 1.96 -32.67 7.98
CA ALA A 418 2.95 -33.66 8.37
C ALA A 418 2.29 -34.82 9.10
N SER A 419 2.68 -36.03 8.74
CA SER A 419 2.35 -37.27 9.43
C SER A 419 3.63 -38.06 9.73
N SER A 420 3.52 -39.16 10.45
CA SER A 420 4.65 -40.05 10.74
C SER A 420 5.31 -40.67 9.50
N ARG A 421 4.66 -40.58 8.33
CA ARG A 421 5.13 -41.21 7.08
C ARG A 421 5.11 -40.30 5.87
N ALA A 422 4.59 -39.08 5.99
CA ALA A 422 4.44 -38.21 4.85
C ALA A 422 4.44 -36.74 5.25
N ILE A 423 4.96 -35.89 4.36
CA ILE A 423 4.80 -34.44 4.42
C ILE A 423 4.17 -34.02 3.11
N THR A 424 3.02 -33.36 3.18
CA THR A 424 2.39 -32.69 2.04
C THR A 424 2.56 -31.18 2.19
N VAL A 425 3.07 -30.54 1.15
CA VAL A 425 3.08 -29.09 1.01
C VAL A 425 2.18 -28.71 -0.15
N SER A 426 1.33 -27.72 0.04
CA SER A 426 0.60 -27.08 -1.05
C SER A 426 0.57 -25.57 -0.91
N ALA A 427 0.51 -24.85 -2.03
CA ALA A 427 0.36 -23.40 -2.07
C ALA A 427 -0.36 -23.00 -3.37
N TYR A 428 -1.10 -21.91 -3.33
CA TYR A 428 -1.58 -21.26 -4.55
C TYR A 428 -0.49 -20.34 -5.08
N ILE A 429 -0.31 -20.25 -6.40
CA ILE A 429 0.59 -19.26 -7.00
C ILE A 429 -0.27 -18.23 -7.71
N GLN A 430 -0.13 -16.98 -7.30
CA GLN A 430 -0.78 -15.83 -7.90
C GLN A 430 0.23 -15.01 -8.68
N ASN A 431 -0.23 -14.36 -9.76
CA ASN A 431 0.54 -13.36 -10.47
C ASN A 431 -0.05 -11.98 -10.18
N ARG A 432 0.69 -11.17 -9.42
CA ARG A 432 0.35 -9.76 -9.13
C ARG A 432 0.86 -8.81 -10.22
N GLY A 433 1.44 -9.35 -11.30
CA GLY A 433 1.93 -8.61 -12.45
C GLY A 433 0.85 -8.19 -13.44
N ASN A 434 1.17 -7.22 -14.28
CA ASN A 434 0.24 -6.66 -15.27
C ASN A 434 0.26 -7.41 -16.63
N ILE A 435 1.10 -8.44 -16.79
CA ILE A 435 1.08 -9.38 -17.92
C ILE A 435 1.02 -10.83 -17.45
N SER A 436 0.50 -11.73 -18.29
CA SER A 436 0.48 -13.17 -18.03
C SER A 436 1.90 -13.76 -18.12
N ALA A 437 2.16 -14.79 -17.31
CA ALA A 437 3.42 -15.53 -17.29
C ALA A 437 3.24 -16.89 -17.97
N ALA A 438 3.94 -17.14 -19.07
CA ALA A 438 3.92 -18.42 -19.77
C ALA A 438 5.08 -19.33 -19.32
N ASN A 439 4.88 -20.65 -19.43
CA ASN A 439 5.87 -21.69 -19.11
C ASN A 439 6.43 -21.55 -17.67
N VAL A 440 5.54 -21.27 -16.71
CA VAL A 440 5.93 -21.12 -15.31
C VAL A 440 6.33 -22.49 -14.75
N MET A 441 7.49 -22.54 -14.11
CA MET A 441 7.97 -23.70 -13.38
C MET A 441 8.05 -23.34 -11.89
N ALA A 442 7.46 -24.18 -11.04
CA ALA A 442 7.62 -24.08 -9.59
C ALA A 442 8.50 -25.20 -9.08
N ALA A 443 9.40 -24.91 -8.14
CA ALA A 443 10.13 -25.90 -7.38
C ALA A 443 9.55 -25.99 -5.98
N VAL A 444 9.31 -27.19 -5.47
CA VAL A 444 8.99 -27.43 -4.06
C VAL A 444 10.16 -28.21 -3.47
N SER A 445 10.78 -27.66 -2.43
CA SER A 445 12.03 -28.19 -1.88
C SER A 445 11.94 -28.42 -0.37
N ILE A 446 12.60 -29.46 0.11
CA ILE A 446 12.93 -29.62 1.54
C ILE A 446 14.37 -29.15 1.70
N VAL A 447 14.59 -28.20 2.60
CA VAL A 447 15.91 -27.62 2.87
C VAL A 447 16.26 -27.86 4.33
N ASP A 448 17.50 -28.26 4.61
CA ASP A 448 18.03 -28.30 5.96
C ASP A 448 18.23 -26.86 6.47
N PRO A 449 17.50 -26.42 7.51
CA PRO A 449 17.57 -25.05 7.98
C PRO A 449 18.92 -24.69 8.60
N ALA A 450 19.74 -25.67 9.02
CA ALA A 450 21.01 -25.40 9.70
C ALA A 450 22.13 -24.99 8.72
N ASN A 451 22.07 -25.45 7.47
CA ASN A 451 23.13 -25.26 6.48
C ASN A 451 22.62 -24.85 5.09
N GLY A 452 21.30 -24.78 4.88
CA GLY A 452 20.69 -24.42 3.60
C GLY A 452 20.78 -25.52 2.53
N LEU A 453 21.13 -26.76 2.89
CA LEU A 453 21.25 -27.85 1.93
C LEU A 453 19.87 -28.32 1.47
N THR A 454 19.62 -28.30 0.16
CA THR A 454 18.43 -28.93 -0.43
C THR A 454 18.52 -30.45 -0.27
N LEU A 455 17.62 -31.00 0.55
CA LEU A 455 17.52 -32.43 0.83
C LEU A 455 16.69 -33.17 -0.22
N SER A 456 15.66 -32.51 -0.77
CA SER A 456 14.83 -33.01 -1.86
C SER A 456 14.24 -31.82 -2.61
N GLN A 457 14.04 -31.95 -3.92
CA GLN A 457 13.41 -30.94 -4.75
C GLN A 457 12.56 -31.60 -5.82
N ARG A 458 11.35 -31.08 -6.02
CA ARG A 458 10.48 -31.44 -7.13
C ARG A 458 10.14 -30.21 -7.94
N THR A 459 10.34 -30.27 -9.25
CA THR A 459 9.89 -29.23 -10.17
C THR A 459 8.56 -29.62 -10.82
N LEU A 460 7.64 -28.67 -10.90
CA LEU A 460 6.29 -28.81 -11.44
C LEU A 460 6.07 -27.77 -12.54
N ASN A 461 5.54 -28.20 -13.68
CA ASN A 461 5.13 -27.28 -14.74
C ASN A 461 3.74 -26.74 -14.42
N MET A 462 3.61 -25.41 -14.34
CA MET A 462 2.37 -24.72 -14.04
C MET A 462 1.67 -24.16 -15.28
N GLY A 463 2.31 -24.25 -16.46
CA GLY A 463 1.77 -23.71 -17.69
C GLY A 463 1.74 -22.18 -17.68
N THR A 464 0.59 -21.61 -18.04
CA THR A 464 0.38 -20.16 -18.04
C THR A 464 -0.33 -19.73 -16.77
N ILE A 465 0.23 -18.75 -16.08
CA ILE A 465 -0.45 -18.03 -14.99
C ILE A 465 -0.86 -16.67 -15.54
N GLU A 466 -2.16 -16.42 -15.55
CA GLU A 466 -2.71 -15.16 -16.08
C GLU A 466 -2.22 -13.95 -15.29
N ARG A 467 -2.34 -12.75 -15.86
CA ARG A 467 -2.04 -11.49 -15.15
C ARG A 467 -2.93 -11.31 -13.91
N ARG A 468 -2.60 -10.33 -13.07
CA ARG A 468 -3.39 -9.99 -11.89
C ARG A 468 -4.88 -9.81 -12.23
N TYR A 469 -5.71 -10.39 -11.37
CA TYR A 469 -7.18 -10.40 -11.44
C TYR A 469 -7.77 -11.07 -12.68
N ALA A 470 -6.94 -11.72 -13.51
CA ALA A 470 -7.40 -12.54 -14.61
C ALA A 470 -7.24 -14.02 -14.23
N GLY A 471 -8.24 -14.83 -14.60
CA GLY A 471 -8.21 -16.29 -14.39
C GLY A 471 -8.24 -16.71 -12.92
N THR A 472 -7.77 -17.93 -12.66
CA THR A 472 -7.67 -18.52 -11.32
C THR A 472 -6.20 -18.77 -10.96
N SER A 473 -5.88 -18.63 -9.67
CA SER A 473 -4.54 -18.98 -9.18
C SER A 473 -4.38 -20.51 -9.14
N PRO A 474 -3.47 -21.11 -9.91
CA PRO A 474 -3.21 -22.55 -9.85
C PRO A 474 -2.62 -22.96 -8.49
N GLN A 475 -2.93 -24.18 -8.06
CA GLN A 475 -2.35 -24.79 -6.86
C GLN A 475 -1.18 -25.70 -7.21
N ILE A 476 -0.07 -25.55 -6.50
CA ILE A 476 1.00 -26.54 -6.44
C ILE A 476 0.81 -27.41 -5.20
N ALA A 477 0.98 -28.72 -5.33
CA ALA A 477 0.96 -29.64 -4.21
C ALA A 477 1.97 -30.76 -4.44
N HIS A 478 2.73 -31.11 -3.40
CA HIS A 478 3.64 -32.24 -3.45
C HIS A 478 3.67 -32.95 -2.10
N THR A 479 3.73 -34.29 -2.15
CA THR A 479 3.82 -35.14 -0.96
C THR A 479 5.08 -35.98 -1.02
N TRP A 480 5.95 -35.79 -0.04
CA TRP A 480 7.05 -36.69 0.22
C TRP A 480 6.60 -37.79 1.17
N GLN A 481 6.99 -39.03 0.89
CA GLN A 481 6.83 -40.16 1.80
C GLN A 481 8.17 -40.45 2.48
N PHE A 482 8.14 -40.73 3.79
CA PHE A 482 9.32 -41.08 4.57
C PHE A 482 9.09 -42.37 5.32
N THR A 483 10.15 -43.17 5.41
CA THR A 483 10.17 -44.34 6.28
C THR A 483 10.94 -43.93 7.53
N LEU A 484 10.23 -43.39 8.52
CA LEU A 484 10.88 -42.89 9.73
C LEU A 484 11.01 -43.97 10.80
N SER A 485 12.19 -44.05 11.41
CA SER A 485 12.39 -44.75 12.69
C SER A 485 11.95 -43.87 13.89
N PHE A 486 11.89 -42.54 13.74
CA PHE A 486 11.42 -41.55 14.74
C PHE A 486 10.96 -40.23 14.06
N PRO A 487 10.02 -39.45 14.63
CA PRO A 487 9.42 -38.28 13.96
C PRO A 487 10.33 -37.03 13.98
N PRO A 488 10.55 -36.33 12.85
CA PRO A 488 11.28 -35.06 12.81
C PRO A 488 10.41 -33.88 13.23
N THR A 489 11.05 -32.84 13.78
CA THR A 489 10.47 -31.52 14.03
C THR A 489 10.76 -30.61 12.84
N ILE A 490 9.75 -29.90 12.32
CA ILE A 490 9.84 -29.09 11.09
C ILE A 490 9.37 -27.67 11.37
N THR A 491 10.06 -26.68 10.81
CA THR A 491 9.72 -25.24 10.93
C THR A 491 9.84 -24.58 9.55
N PRO A 492 8.79 -23.92 9.02
CA PRO A 492 8.82 -23.35 7.66
C PRO A 492 9.38 -21.91 7.62
N PRO A 493 10.10 -21.56 6.54
CA PRO A 493 9.87 -20.30 5.86
C PRO A 493 9.45 -20.53 4.39
N ILE A 494 8.51 -19.73 3.90
CA ILE A 494 8.12 -19.68 2.47
C ILE A 494 8.83 -18.45 1.87
N THR A 495 9.58 -18.64 0.79
CA THR A 495 10.29 -17.57 0.07
C THR A 495 9.54 -17.13 -1.19
N SER A 496 9.75 -15.89 -1.63
CA SER A 496 9.13 -15.33 -2.84
C SER A 496 10.17 -14.79 -3.84
N CYS A 497 9.78 -14.69 -5.12
CA CYS A 497 10.64 -14.23 -6.21
C CYS A 497 9.97 -13.06 -6.97
N ARG A 498 10.66 -11.91 -7.05
CA ARG A 498 10.26 -10.78 -7.92
C ARG A 498 11.27 -10.67 -9.06
N SER A 499 10.82 -10.70 -10.32
CA SER A 499 11.71 -10.46 -11.46
C SER A 499 11.10 -9.52 -12.49
N ALA A 500 11.90 -8.53 -12.90
CA ALA A 500 11.65 -7.77 -14.12
C ALA A 500 12.33 -8.49 -15.29
N LEU A 501 11.58 -8.68 -16.37
CA LEU A 501 12.00 -9.15 -17.71
C LEU A 501 11.97 -10.66 -18.02
N THR A 502 11.84 -10.90 -19.32
CA THR A 502 11.34 -12.08 -20.02
C THR A 502 12.39 -13.15 -20.24
N GLY A 503 12.30 -14.26 -19.49
CA GLY A 503 13.02 -15.50 -19.80
C GLY A 503 13.29 -16.35 -18.55
N GLY A 504 12.61 -17.49 -18.41
CA GLY A 504 12.80 -18.48 -17.35
C GLY A 504 12.50 -17.98 -15.94
N LYS A 505 11.25 -18.14 -15.47
CA LYS A 505 10.81 -17.65 -14.15
C LYS A 505 10.74 -18.81 -13.17
N TRP A 506 11.59 -18.75 -12.15
CA TRP A 506 11.67 -19.75 -11.07
C TRP A 506 11.10 -19.16 -9.78
N ILE A 507 10.27 -19.94 -9.09
CA ILE A 507 9.79 -19.67 -7.73
C ILE A 507 10.27 -20.84 -6.88
N THR A 508 10.85 -20.55 -5.71
CA THR A 508 11.38 -21.55 -4.75
C THR A 508 10.56 -21.56 -3.48
#